data_AF-A0A9N8ENK4-F1
#
_entry.id   AF-A0A9N8ENK4-F1
#
_cell.length_a   1.000
_cell.length_b   1.000
_cell.length_c   1.000
_cell.angle_alpha   90.00
_cell.angle_beta   90.00
_cell.angle_gamma   90.00
#
_symmetry.space_group_name_H-M   'P 1'
#
loop_
_entity.id
_entity.type
_entity.pdbx_description
1 polymer ?
#
loop_
_entity_poly.entity_id
_entity_poly.type
_entity_poly.pdbx_seq_one_letter_code
_entity_poly.pdbx_strand_id
1 'polypeptide(L)'
;MFPKAAISLLLFCQCHALAPRANVADGSTRRNVLRDLLMGGIAATTAPAAAQAMDSLDVDSYLKSGGVSMPMGVSGQGGKMRPETGVVLRDGAELSRDSRNGNVAAEIVLQANKDEFVPVLATFSSPWPLASGSTYDVECRDGNTGDGVYLAVSSNVKGKSILQLDNQFFQEQLFSPTGRFSFYGAPTDVKIKKSKAPSDDDAYKTMDIDFSILSQSTGAEVPRKARVVATIPPGSSQVVMLVASASAGRWRKGSDEKIAGIIDSFRAVLAPQTNLRLKSRS
;
A
#
# COMPACT_ATOMS: atom_id res chain seq x y z
N MET A 1 38.85 47.80 10.24
CA MET A 1 39.62 47.82 11.51
C MET A 1 39.10 46.66 12.36
N PHE A 2 39.97 45.69 12.62
CA PHE A 2 39.78 44.43 13.38
C PHE A 2 39.47 44.70 14.88
N PRO A 3 38.94 43.74 15.70
CA PRO A 3 39.42 42.34 15.86
C PRO A 3 38.31 41.25 15.83
N LYS A 4 38.53 39.98 15.46
CA LYS A 4 39.51 38.90 15.75
C LYS A 4 39.33 38.20 17.12
N ALA A 5 39.42 36.85 17.05
CA ALA A 5 39.48 35.80 18.11
C ALA A 5 38.14 35.17 18.52
N ALA A 6 37.96 33.87 18.78
CA ALA A 6 38.78 32.64 18.71
C ALA A 6 37.80 31.43 18.81
N ILE A 7 37.93 30.38 17.98
CA ILE A 7 38.47 29.04 18.30
C ILE A 7 37.92 28.41 19.58
N SER A 8 37.13 27.34 19.45
CA SER A 8 37.21 26.18 20.35
C SER A 8 36.78 24.91 19.63
N LEU A 9 37.78 24.07 19.37
CA LEU A 9 37.74 22.75 18.77
C LEU A 9 37.72 21.74 19.93
N LEU A 10 36.67 20.95 20.08
CA LEU A 10 36.68 19.80 20.99
C LEU A 10 36.33 18.53 20.23
N LEU A 11 37.41 17.86 19.89
CA LEU A 11 37.54 16.51 19.38
C LEU A 11 37.34 15.55 20.57
N PHE A 12 36.30 14.71 20.57
CA PHE A 12 36.26 13.52 21.41
C PHE A 12 36.11 12.28 20.52
N CYS A 13 37.27 11.67 20.29
CA CYS A 13 37.45 10.34 19.74
C CYS A 13 37.26 9.34 20.89
N GLN A 14 36.35 8.38 20.75
CA GLN A 14 36.43 7.16 21.55
C GLN A 14 35.98 5.95 20.72
N CYS A 15 36.97 5.36 20.07
CA CYS A 15 36.94 4.00 19.58
C CYS A 15 36.92 3.03 20.77
N HIS A 16 36.00 2.07 20.77
CA HIS A 16 36.19 0.79 21.43
C HIS A 16 35.87 -0.30 20.42
N ALA A 17 36.83 -1.21 20.28
CA ALA A 17 36.86 -2.29 19.32
C ALA A 17 36.58 -3.65 20.00
N LEU A 18 36.20 -4.63 19.17
CA LEU A 18 36.38 -6.09 19.33
C LEU A 18 35.50 -6.76 20.41
N ALA A 19 34.90 -7.94 20.25
CA ALA A 19 35.04 -9.03 19.27
C ALA A 19 33.89 -10.05 19.53
N PRO A 20 33.69 -11.06 18.65
CA PRO A 20 32.50 -11.90 18.59
C PRO A 20 32.60 -13.19 19.43
N ARG A 21 31.46 -13.84 19.70
CA ARG A 21 31.42 -15.24 20.11
C ARG A 21 30.49 -16.04 19.19
N ALA A 22 31.11 -16.95 18.46
CA ALA A 22 30.49 -18.13 17.88
C ALA A 22 30.58 -19.30 18.88
N ASN A 23 29.59 -20.19 18.84
CA ASN A 23 29.72 -21.64 19.09
C ASN A 23 28.49 -22.30 18.44
N VAL A 24 28.67 -23.07 17.34
CA VAL A 24 28.96 -24.52 17.31
C VAL A 24 27.77 -25.29 17.91
N ALA A 25 26.79 -25.68 17.08
CA ALA A 25 26.69 -26.95 16.36
C ALA A 25 26.41 -28.14 17.29
N ASP A 26 25.28 -28.81 17.10
CA ASP A 26 25.26 -30.28 17.04
C ASP A 26 24.07 -30.76 16.21
N GLY A 27 24.37 -31.63 15.26
CA GLY A 27 23.40 -32.28 14.38
C GLY A 27 23.52 -33.78 14.59
N SER A 28 22.41 -34.43 14.89
CA SER A 28 22.29 -35.89 14.95
C SER A 28 20.86 -36.24 15.37
N THR A 29 20.16 -37.25 14.88
CA THR A 29 20.26 -38.12 13.70
C THR A 29 18.88 -38.75 13.55
N ARG A 30 18.37 -38.83 12.32
CA ARG A 30 17.22 -39.66 11.96
C ARG A 30 17.58 -41.13 12.18
N ARG A 31 16.96 -41.81 13.16
CA ARG A 31 16.63 -43.26 13.22
C ARG A 31 16.32 -43.61 14.68
N ASN A 32 15.47 -44.61 14.86
CA ASN A 32 14.86 -45.09 16.11
C ASN A 32 13.56 -44.31 16.40
N VAL A 33 12.34 -44.85 16.34
CA VAL A 33 11.91 -46.22 16.66
C VAL A 33 10.69 -46.57 15.80
N LEU A 34 10.91 -47.44 14.81
CA LEU A 34 9.90 -48.32 14.24
C LEU A 34 9.82 -49.52 15.20
N ARG A 35 8.81 -49.55 16.07
CA ARG A 35 8.39 -50.72 16.86
C ARG A 35 7.09 -50.33 17.56
N ASP A 36 5.99 -50.41 16.82
CA ASP A 36 4.89 -51.25 17.28
C ASP A 36 3.98 -51.60 16.10
N LEU A 37 3.96 -52.90 15.90
CA LEU A 37 3.46 -53.63 14.77
C LEU A 37 2.28 -54.45 15.31
N LEU A 38 1.13 -54.34 14.64
CA LEU A 38 0.12 -55.38 14.50
C LEU A 38 -0.54 -55.92 15.78
N MET A 39 -1.85 -55.68 15.92
CA MET A 39 -2.83 -56.77 16.08
C MET A 39 -4.26 -56.29 15.76
N GLY A 40 -4.89 -56.92 14.75
CA GLY A 40 -6.33 -57.01 14.51
C GLY A 40 -6.99 -55.77 13.88
N GLY A 41 -7.84 -55.83 12.86
CA GLY A 41 -8.52 -56.94 12.21
C GLY A 41 -9.62 -56.33 11.32
N ILE A 42 -9.52 -56.62 10.02
CA ILE A 42 -10.48 -56.58 8.92
C ILE A 42 -11.95 -56.23 9.26
N ALA A 43 -12.50 -55.18 8.63
CA ALA A 43 -13.89 -55.15 8.16
C ALA A 43 -14.05 -54.15 7.01
N ALA A 44 -14.32 -54.67 5.82
CA ALA A 44 -14.72 -53.90 4.64
C ALA A 44 -16.24 -53.67 4.67
N THR A 45 -16.68 -52.44 4.44
CA THR A 45 -18.08 -52.12 4.08
C THR A 45 -18.11 -51.02 3.02
N THR A 46 -18.20 -51.48 1.77
CA THR A 46 -19.07 -50.99 0.68
C THR A 46 -19.67 -49.58 0.79
N ALA A 47 -19.32 -48.73 -0.18
CA ALA A 47 -20.18 -47.63 -0.63
C ALA A 47 -21.39 -48.17 -1.42
N PRO A 48 -22.55 -47.49 -1.35
CA PRO A 48 -23.45 -47.40 -2.48
C PRO A 48 -23.55 -45.96 -2.98
N ALA A 49 -23.71 -45.84 -4.29
CA ALA A 49 -24.02 -44.63 -5.03
C ALA A 49 -25.52 -44.26 -4.93
N ALA A 50 -25.82 -43.07 -5.46
CA ALA A 50 -27.12 -42.60 -5.99
C ALA A 50 -27.99 -41.71 -5.09
N ALA A 51 -27.98 -40.42 -5.47
CA ALA A 51 -29.15 -39.58 -5.74
C ALA A 51 -30.40 -39.77 -4.86
N GLN A 52 -30.61 -38.85 -3.92
CA GLN A 52 -31.94 -38.51 -3.44
C GLN A 52 -32.12 -37.00 -3.33
N ALA A 53 -33.07 -36.53 -4.15
CA ALA A 53 -34.01 -35.44 -3.92
C ALA A 53 -33.54 -34.26 -3.05
N MET A 54 -33.19 -33.17 -3.74
CA MET A 54 -33.48 -31.82 -3.25
C MET A 54 -35.00 -31.66 -3.22
N ASP A 55 -35.66 -32.00 -2.13
CA ASP A 55 -37.05 -31.63 -1.93
C ASP A 55 -37.30 -31.21 -0.49
N SER A 56 -37.90 -30.03 -0.36
CA SER A 56 -38.24 -29.29 0.87
C SER A 56 -37.06 -28.80 1.74
N LEU A 57 -36.55 -27.60 1.42
CA LEU A 57 -35.93 -26.74 2.44
C LEU A 57 -37.06 -26.25 3.36
N ASP A 58 -37.11 -26.75 4.60
CA ASP A 58 -38.03 -26.30 5.63
C ASP A 58 -37.70 -24.86 6.04
N VAL A 59 -38.43 -23.91 5.43
CA VAL A 59 -38.25 -22.47 5.61
C VAL A 59 -38.53 -22.05 7.06
N ASP A 60 -39.45 -22.74 7.74
CA ASP A 60 -39.80 -22.42 9.13
C ASP A 60 -38.73 -22.89 10.12
N SER A 61 -38.09 -24.03 9.85
CA SER A 61 -36.89 -24.47 10.57
C SER A 61 -35.69 -23.55 10.31
N TYR A 62 -35.52 -23.04 9.09
CA TYR A 62 -34.44 -22.11 8.75
C TYR A 62 -34.58 -20.75 9.46
N LEU A 63 -35.82 -20.22 9.54
CA LEU A 63 -36.11 -18.96 10.24
C LEU A 63 -36.03 -19.10 11.78
N LYS A 64 -36.41 -20.25 12.34
CA LYS A 64 -36.36 -20.49 13.80
C LYS A 64 -35.00 -20.92 14.32
N SER A 65 -34.22 -21.67 13.55
CA SER A 65 -32.92 -22.19 14.00
C SER A 65 -31.79 -21.16 13.91
N GLY A 66 -32.00 -20.01 13.25
CA GLY A 66 -30.96 -19.00 13.05
C GLY A 66 -29.68 -19.62 12.47
N GLY A 67 -29.83 -20.70 11.69
CA GLY A 67 -28.79 -21.65 11.32
C GLY A 67 -27.86 -21.15 10.23
N VAL A 68 -27.22 -20.01 10.45
CA VAL A 68 -25.89 -19.76 9.91
C VAL A 68 -24.91 -20.28 10.98
N SER A 69 -24.45 -21.53 10.84
CA SER A 69 -23.54 -22.20 11.79
C SER A 69 -22.14 -21.59 11.89
N MET A 70 -21.92 -20.51 11.16
CA MET A 70 -20.94 -19.47 11.44
C MET A 70 -21.71 -18.17 11.31
N PRO A 71 -21.66 -17.21 12.25
CA PRO A 71 -22.05 -15.85 11.93
C PRO A 71 -21.12 -15.42 10.80
N MET A 72 -21.60 -15.57 9.56
CA MET A 72 -20.99 -14.97 8.40
C MET A 72 -21.19 -13.49 8.62
N GLY A 73 -20.28 -12.88 9.38
CA GLY A 73 -20.13 -11.45 9.40
C GLY A 73 -20.11 -11.01 7.94
N VAL A 74 -20.68 -9.85 7.67
CA VAL A 74 -20.74 -9.21 6.33
C VAL A 74 -19.32 -9.01 5.71
N SER A 75 -18.27 -9.52 6.37
CA SER A 75 -16.90 -9.68 5.91
C SER A 75 -16.58 -10.99 5.16
N GLY A 76 -17.44 -12.02 5.19
CA GLY A 76 -17.14 -13.38 4.66
C GLY A 76 -17.78 -13.76 3.32
N GLN A 77 -18.78 -13.02 2.83
CA GLN A 77 -19.49 -13.31 1.59
C GLN A 77 -19.61 -12.02 0.76
N GLY A 78 -18.75 -11.92 -0.26
CA GLY A 78 -18.62 -10.74 -1.09
C GLY A 78 -17.14 -10.46 -1.25
N GLY A 79 -16.57 -10.92 -2.37
CA GLY A 79 -15.20 -10.58 -2.73
C GLY A 79 -15.04 -9.07 -2.65
N LYS A 80 -14.40 -8.59 -1.59
CA LYS A 80 -14.14 -7.16 -1.41
C LYS A 80 -13.33 -6.73 -2.62
N MET A 81 -13.90 -5.85 -3.42
CA MET A 81 -13.28 -5.43 -4.66
C MET A 81 -11.93 -4.81 -4.35
N ARG A 82 -10.90 -5.22 -5.08
CA ARG A 82 -9.56 -4.62 -5.00
C ARG A 82 -9.70 -3.11 -5.14
N PRO A 83 -9.07 -2.31 -4.26
CA PRO A 83 -9.13 -0.86 -4.37
C PRO A 83 -8.51 -0.40 -5.70
N GLU A 84 -9.14 0.56 -6.34
CA GLU A 84 -8.67 1.12 -7.60
C GLU A 84 -7.80 2.35 -7.33
N THR A 85 -6.49 2.18 -7.48
CA THR A 85 -5.54 3.32 -7.39
C THR A 85 -5.29 3.98 -8.75
N GLY A 86 -5.75 3.38 -9.85
CA GLY A 86 -5.47 3.82 -11.21
C GLY A 86 -4.07 3.46 -11.73
N VAL A 87 -3.20 2.89 -10.89
CA VAL A 87 -1.84 2.49 -11.30
C VAL A 87 -1.92 1.29 -12.24
N VAL A 88 -1.30 1.43 -13.41
CA VAL A 88 -1.09 0.33 -14.35
C VAL A 88 0.42 0.16 -14.52
N LEU A 89 0.92 -1.02 -14.15
CA LEU A 89 2.33 -1.35 -14.30
C LEU A 89 2.62 -1.76 -15.74
N ARG A 90 3.82 -1.44 -16.21
CA ARG A 90 4.31 -1.93 -17.49
C ARG A 90 4.56 -3.44 -17.44
N ASP A 91 4.40 -4.14 -18.57
CA ASP A 91 4.70 -5.58 -18.65
C ASP A 91 6.19 -5.81 -18.52
N GLY A 92 6.59 -6.81 -17.73
CA GLY A 92 7.99 -7.07 -17.39
C GLY A 92 8.63 -6.05 -16.43
N ALA A 93 7.96 -4.97 -16.06
CA ALA A 93 8.41 -4.10 -14.98
C ALA A 93 8.01 -4.69 -13.62
N GLU A 94 9.01 -5.16 -12.87
CA GLU A 94 8.82 -5.58 -11.50
C GLU A 94 8.95 -4.38 -10.55
N LEU A 95 8.13 -4.34 -9.49
CA LEU A 95 8.35 -3.38 -8.43
C LEU A 95 9.67 -3.70 -7.74
N SER A 96 10.63 -2.81 -7.84
CA SER A 96 11.91 -2.97 -7.16
C SER A 96 11.93 -2.13 -5.90
N ARG A 97 12.32 -2.75 -4.78
CA ARG A 97 12.65 -2.05 -3.54
C ARG A 97 14.06 -2.43 -3.10
N ASP A 98 14.93 -1.44 -3.00
CA ASP A 98 16.24 -1.62 -2.39
C ASP A 98 16.07 -1.76 -0.88
N SER A 99 16.47 -2.91 -0.33
CA SER A 99 16.38 -3.19 1.10
C SER A 99 17.31 -2.34 1.96
N ARG A 100 18.40 -1.79 1.37
CA ARG A 100 19.38 -0.97 2.10
C ARG A 100 18.93 0.48 2.20
N ASN A 101 18.48 1.05 1.09
CA ASN A 101 18.16 2.47 0.98
C ASN A 101 16.65 2.76 1.12
N GLY A 102 15.80 1.73 1.09
CA GLY A 102 14.35 1.89 1.11
C GLY A 102 13.78 2.50 -0.18
N ASN A 103 14.59 2.64 -1.23
CA ASN A 103 14.18 3.22 -2.49
C ASN A 103 13.27 2.25 -3.23
N VAL A 104 12.12 2.76 -3.66
CA VAL A 104 11.11 2.06 -4.44
C VAL A 104 11.11 2.66 -5.84
N ALA A 105 11.17 1.80 -6.84
CA ALA A 105 11.06 2.16 -8.24
C ALA A 105 9.95 1.34 -8.89
N ALA A 106 9.04 2.04 -9.57
CA ALA A 106 7.94 1.43 -10.30
C ALA A 106 7.79 2.11 -11.66
N GLU A 107 7.78 1.32 -12.73
CA GLU A 107 7.40 1.81 -14.07
C GLU A 107 5.89 1.68 -14.23
N ILE A 108 5.25 2.84 -14.27
CA ILE A 108 3.82 2.99 -14.46
C ILE A 108 3.52 3.50 -15.87
N VAL A 109 2.30 3.25 -16.33
CA VAL A 109 1.85 3.68 -17.64
C VAL A 109 0.75 4.68 -17.45
N LEU A 110 0.91 5.85 -18.06
CA LEU A 110 -0.08 6.92 -18.07
C LEU A 110 -0.69 7.06 -19.46
N GLN A 111 -1.92 7.55 -19.49
CA GLN A 111 -2.61 7.90 -20.72
C GLN A 111 -2.19 9.31 -21.14
N ALA A 112 -1.78 9.47 -22.40
CA ALA A 112 -1.61 10.76 -23.06
C ALA A 112 -2.92 11.16 -23.74
N ASN A 113 -3.34 10.35 -24.72
CA ASN A 113 -4.57 10.49 -25.49
C ASN A 113 -5.36 9.18 -25.48
N LYS A 114 -6.52 9.11 -26.15
CA LYS A 114 -7.41 7.94 -26.10
C LYS A 114 -6.69 6.60 -26.33
N ASP A 115 -5.68 6.56 -27.20
CA ASP A 115 -4.95 5.33 -27.56
C ASP A 115 -3.42 5.42 -27.38
N GLU A 116 -2.92 6.51 -26.77
CA GLU A 116 -1.49 6.73 -26.60
C GLU A 116 -1.10 6.64 -25.12
N PHE A 117 -0.08 5.83 -24.85
CA PHE A 117 0.40 5.55 -23.50
C PHE A 117 1.84 6.04 -23.33
N VAL A 118 2.10 6.72 -22.23
CA VAL A 118 3.40 7.26 -21.86
C VAL A 118 3.91 6.50 -20.64
N PRO A 119 5.06 5.81 -20.76
CA PRO A 119 5.66 5.13 -19.62
C PRO A 119 6.37 6.15 -18.73
N VAL A 120 6.14 6.06 -17.43
CA VAL A 120 6.68 6.94 -16.40
C VAL A 120 7.33 6.10 -15.32
N LEU A 121 8.55 6.47 -14.95
CA LEU A 121 9.26 5.90 -13.83
C LEU A 121 8.94 6.73 -12.58
N ALA A 122 8.20 6.14 -11.66
CA ALA A 122 7.90 6.71 -10.35
C ALA A 122 8.88 6.15 -9.31
N THR A 123 9.56 7.04 -8.59
CA THR A 123 10.54 6.69 -7.56
C THR A 123 10.27 7.46 -6.28
N PHE A 124 10.45 6.79 -5.14
CA PHE A 124 10.39 7.40 -3.81
C PHE A 124 11.15 6.53 -2.80
N SER A 125 11.61 7.11 -1.70
CA SER A 125 12.21 6.37 -0.59
C SER A 125 11.16 6.13 0.49
N SER A 126 11.05 4.90 0.99
CA SER A 126 10.14 4.53 2.06
C SER A 126 10.84 3.68 3.13
N PRO A 127 10.72 4.04 4.41
CA PRO A 127 11.23 3.22 5.51
C PRO A 127 10.42 1.93 5.69
N TRP A 128 9.23 1.84 5.11
CA TRP A 128 8.33 0.70 5.26
C TRP A 128 8.56 -0.36 4.19
N PRO A 129 8.33 -1.65 4.49
CA PRO A 129 8.42 -2.71 3.50
C PRO A 129 7.32 -2.58 2.44
N LEU A 130 7.60 -3.11 1.25
CA LEU A 130 6.62 -3.21 0.17
C LEU A 130 5.49 -4.15 0.60
N ALA A 131 4.25 -3.70 0.44
CA ALA A 131 3.07 -4.53 0.71
C ALA A 131 2.85 -5.50 -0.45
N SER A 132 2.75 -6.79 -0.14
CA SER A 132 2.47 -7.84 -1.12
C SER A 132 1.06 -8.38 -0.96
N GLY A 133 0.35 -8.56 -2.06
CA GLY A 133 -0.97 -9.20 -2.09
C GLY A 133 -1.79 -8.75 -3.29
N SER A 134 -2.89 -9.44 -3.57
CA SER A 134 -3.77 -9.13 -4.70
C SER A 134 -4.48 -7.77 -4.58
N THR A 135 -4.48 -7.17 -3.39
CA THR A 135 -5.16 -5.88 -3.11
C THR A 135 -4.23 -4.67 -3.17
N TYR A 136 -2.93 -4.89 -3.38
CA TYR A 136 -1.92 -3.84 -3.36
C TYR A 136 -1.34 -3.65 -4.77
N ASP A 137 -1.21 -2.39 -5.20
CA ASP A 137 -0.48 -2.00 -6.40
C ASP A 137 0.96 -1.65 -6.01
N VAL A 138 1.32 -0.36 -6.07
CA VAL A 138 2.58 0.16 -5.53
C VAL A 138 2.30 0.77 -4.16
N GLU A 139 2.42 -0.05 -3.10
CA GLU A 139 2.21 0.39 -1.71
C GLU A 139 3.34 -0.14 -0.80
N CYS A 140 3.82 0.71 0.10
CA CYS A 140 4.66 0.32 1.24
C CYS A 140 3.90 0.56 2.53
N ARG A 141 3.93 -0.39 3.45
CA ARG A 141 3.11 -0.34 4.67
C ARG A 141 3.84 -0.93 5.86
N ASP A 142 3.69 -0.29 7.01
CA ASP A 142 4.05 -0.87 8.30
C ASP A 142 2.92 -1.76 8.81
N GLY A 143 3.18 -3.06 8.92
CA GLY A 143 2.22 -4.03 9.45
C GLY A 143 1.81 -3.78 10.90
N ASN A 144 2.65 -3.13 11.69
CA ASN A 144 2.41 -2.92 13.12
C ASN A 144 1.61 -1.64 13.40
N THR A 145 1.95 -0.56 12.69
CA THR A 145 1.37 0.77 12.98
C THR A 145 0.26 1.15 12.01
N GLY A 146 0.20 0.48 10.85
CA GLY A 146 -0.73 0.80 9.79
C GLY A 146 -0.41 2.12 9.08
N ASP A 147 0.78 2.68 9.30
CA ASP A 147 1.31 3.79 8.50
C ASP A 147 1.72 3.23 7.12
N GLY A 148 1.58 4.04 6.07
CA GLY A 148 1.87 3.55 4.72
C GLY A 148 1.86 4.63 3.66
N VAL A 149 2.46 4.30 2.52
CA VAL A 149 2.54 5.14 1.33
C VAL A 149 2.12 4.32 0.11
N TYR A 150 1.35 4.91 -0.79
CA TYR A 150 0.99 4.27 -2.05
C TYR A 150 0.96 5.28 -3.20
N LEU A 151 1.10 4.77 -4.42
CA LEU A 151 0.90 5.55 -5.64
C LEU A 151 -0.56 5.51 -6.07
N ALA A 152 -1.05 6.65 -6.55
CA ALA A 152 -2.35 6.79 -7.18
C ALA A 152 -2.21 7.55 -8.51
N VAL A 153 -3.02 7.20 -9.50
CA VAL A 153 -3.10 7.85 -10.79
C VAL A 153 -4.52 8.37 -10.97
N SER A 154 -4.65 9.64 -11.32
CA SER A 154 -5.96 10.25 -11.54
C SER A 154 -6.56 9.88 -12.90
N SER A 155 -7.86 10.14 -13.02
CA SER A 155 -8.52 10.32 -14.32
C SER A 155 -7.93 11.50 -15.12
N ASN A 156 -8.33 11.61 -16.38
CA ASN A 156 -7.82 12.60 -17.33
C ASN A 156 -8.06 14.05 -16.86
N VAL A 157 -7.01 14.88 -16.84
CA VAL A 157 -7.02 16.28 -16.39
C VAL A 157 -7.64 17.26 -17.39
N LYS A 158 -8.12 16.78 -18.54
CA LYS A 158 -8.78 17.56 -19.60
C LYS A 158 -7.95 18.77 -20.06
N GLY A 159 -6.62 18.60 -20.10
CA GLY A 159 -5.67 19.64 -20.53
C GLY A 159 -5.39 20.74 -19.50
N LYS A 160 -5.86 20.61 -18.25
CA LYS A 160 -5.52 21.55 -17.18
C LYS A 160 -4.10 21.33 -16.67
N SER A 161 -3.43 22.42 -16.32
CA SER A 161 -2.15 22.36 -15.60
C SER A 161 -2.36 22.01 -14.12
N ILE A 162 -1.33 21.48 -13.45
CA ILE A 162 -1.36 21.10 -12.04
C ILE A 162 -1.80 22.25 -11.11
N LEU A 163 -1.48 23.50 -11.48
CA LEU A 163 -1.87 24.73 -10.77
C LEU A 163 -3.36 25.02 -10.88
N GLN A 164 -3.96 24.69 -12.03
CA GLN A 164 -5.38 24.93 -12.32
C GLN A 164 -6.29 23.83 -11.78
N LEU A 165 -5.73 22.72 -11.29
CA LEU A 165 -6.50 21.66 -10.66
C LEU A 165 -6.95 22.13 -9.28
N ASP A 166 -8.26 22.15 -9.09
CA ASP A 166 -8.89 22.45 -7.81
C ASP A 166 -8.57 21.37 -6.78
N ASN A 167 -8.70 21.72 -5.51
CA ASN A 167 -8.47 20.77 -4.42
C ASN A 167 -9.57 19.69 -4.38
N GLN A 168 -10.75 19.98 -4.92
CA GLN A 168 -11.88 19.04 -5.00
C GLN A 168 -11.57 17.85 -5.90
N PHE A 169 -10.92 18.08 -7.05
CA PHE A 169 -10.45 17.01 -7.94
C PHE A 169 -9.61 15.99 -7.18
N PHE A 170 -8.63 16.44 -6.38
CA PHE A 170 -7.80 15.52 -5.61
C PHE A 170 -8.59 14.73 -4.56
N GLN A 171 -9.57 15.36 -3.90
CA GLN A 171 -10.44 14.65 -2.96
C GLN A 171 -11.26 13.58 -3.66
N GLU A 172 -11.88 13.91 -4.79
CA GLU A 172 -12.71 12.98 -5.57
C GLU A 172 -11.89 11.79 -6.09
N GLN A 173 -10.64 12.02 -6.52
CA GLN A 173 -9.77 10.94 -6.99
C GLN A 173 -9.27 10.04 -5.84
N LEU A 174 -8.91 10.61 -4.69
CA LEU A 174 -8.34 9.86 -3.57
C LEU A 174 -9.40 9.14 -2.72
N PHE A 175 -10.56 9.75 -2.58
CA PHE A 175 -11.67 9.26 -1.75
C PHE A 175 -12.84 8.78 -2.59
N SER A 176 -12.58 8.35 -3.83
CA SER A 176 -13.58 7.70 -4.67
C SER A 176 -14.17 6.48 -3.94
N PRO A 177 -15.41 6.07 -4.21
CA PRO A 177 -16.02 4.90 -3.56
C PRO A 177 -15.22 3.60 -3.76
N THR A 178 -14.49 3.48 -4.88
CA THR A 178 -13.61 2.34 -5.18
C THR A 178 -12.15 2.57 -4.74
N GLY A 179 -11.84 3.73 -4.16
CA GLY A 179 -10.50 4.15 -3.80
C GLY A 179 -9.92 3.43 -2.58
N ARG A 180 -8.61 3.59 -2.38
CA ARG A 180 -7.85 2.89 -1.34
C ARG A 180 -8.37 3.15 0.08
N PHE A 181 -8.75 4.38 0.39
CA PHE A 181 -9.26 4.74 1.71
C PHE A 181 -10.74 4.38 1.90
N SER A 182 -11.47 4.14 0.81
CA SER A 182 -12.89 3.78 0.82
C SER A 182 -13.15 2.29 0.89
N PHE A 183 -12.09 1.47 1.00
CA PHE A 183 -12.15 0.01 0.97
C PHE A 183 -13.10 -0.59 2.03
N TYR A 184 -13.33 0.12 3.14
CA TYR A 184 -14.24 -0.29 4.21
C TYR A 184 -15.47 0.61 4.38
N GLY A 185 -15.62 1.62 3.54
CA GLY A 185 -16.63 2.67 3.67
C GLY A 185 -16.03 4.02 3.30
N ALA A 186 -16.87 4.92 2.80
CA ALA A 186 -16.43 6.25 2.39
C ALA A 186 -15.81 7.01 3.58
N PRO A 187 -14.64 7.63 3.41
CA PRO A 187 -14.03 8.44 4.45
C PRO A 187 -14.89 9.63 4.85
N THR A 188 -14.89 9.94 6.15
CA THR A 188 -15.63 11.05 6.76
C THR A 188 -14.68 12.18 7.15
N ASP A 189 -15.23 13.37 7.42
CA ASP A 189 -14.48 14.53 7.92
C ASP A 189 -13.25 14.97 7.08
N VAL A 190 -13.33 14.81 5.75
CA VAL A 190 -12.24 15.17 4.84
C VAL A 190 -12.00 16.69 4.88
N LYS A 191 -10.81 17.09 5.32
CA LYS A 191 -10.39 18.49 5.46
C LYS A 191 -9.00 18.67 4.88
N ILE A 192 -8.86 19.55 3.90
CA ILE A 192 -7.55 19.95 3.36
C ILE A 192 -7.02 21.09 4.21
N LYS A 193 -5.84 20.89 4.82
CA LYS A 193 -5.23 21.84 5.75
C LYS A 193 -4.25 22.78 5.09
N LYS A 194 -3.39 22.22 4.23
CA LYS A 194 -2.34 22.96 3.55
C LYS A 194 -2.33 22.50 2.11
N SER A 195 -2.19 23.46 1.20
CA SER A 195 -1.94 23.22 -0.21
C SER A 195 -0.78 24.14 -0.56
N LYS A 196 0.40 23.55 -0.81
CA LYS A 196 1.54 24.28 -1.34
C LYS A 196 1.45 24.16 -2.85
N ALA A 197 1.17 25.28 -3.50
CA ALA A 197 1.24 25.36 -4.94
C ALA A 197 2.69 25.08 -5.40
N PRO A 198 2.86 24.42 -6.55
CA PRO A 198 4.17 24.30 -7.17
C PRO A 198 4.77 25.70 -7.36
N SER A 199 6.03 25.89 -6.95
CA SER A 199 6.82 27.06 -7.36
C SER A 199 7.18 26.93 -8.84
N ASP A 200 7.53 28.03 -9.52
CA ASP A 200 7.86 28.00 -10.96
C ASP A 200 8.97 26.98 -11.33
N ASP A 201 9.83 26.61 -10.36
CA ASP A 201 10.87 25.58 -10.50
C ASP A 201 10.42 24.15 -10.11
N ASP A 202 9.36 23.99 -9.32
CA ASP A 202 8.89 22.69 -8.83
C ASP A 202 7.61 22.28 -9.56
N ALA A 203 7.65 21.26 -10.40
CA ALA A 203 6.46 20.71 -11.08
C ALA A 203 5.52 19.89 -10.14
N TYR A 204 5.64 20.07 -8.83
CA TYR A 204 5.01 19.25 -7.80
C TYR A 204 4.09 20.08 -6.90
N LYS A 205 2.83 19.65 -6.78
CA LYS A 205 1.85 20.21 -5.85
C LYS A 205 1.76 19.33 -4.61
N THR A 206 1.92 19.91 -3.42
CA THR A 206 1.85 19.16 -2.16
C THR A 206 0.65 19.61 -1.34
N MET A 207 -0.06 18.66 -0.72
CA MET A 207 -1.20 18.96 0.14
C MET A 207 -1.29 18.05 1.36
N ASP A 208 -1.75 18.62 2.47
CA ASP A 208 -2.02 17.91 3.72
C ASP A 208 -3.54 17.74 3.88
N ILE A 209 -3.97 16.51 4.13
CA ILE A 209 -5.37 16.11 4.23
C ILE A 209 -5.59 15.40 5.56
N ASP A 210 -6.57 15.85 6.33
CA ASP A 210 -7.10 15.15 7.50
C ASP A 210 -8.42 14.48 7.10
N PHE A 211 -8.63 13.23 7.52
CA PHE A 211 -9.83 12.46 7.20
C PHE A 211 -9.98 11.31 8.19
N SER A 212 -11.17 10.73 8.28
CA SER A 212 -11.44 9.56 9.12
C SER A 212 -11.79 8.37 8.23
N ILE A 213 -11.27 7.18 8.57
CA ILE A 213 -11.60 5.93 7.86
C ILE A 213 -12.26 4.93 8.81
N LEU A 214 -13.17 4.13 8.27
CA LEU A 214 -13.76 3.04 9.04
C LEU A 214 -12.76 1.89 9.20
N SER A 215 -12.51 1.46 10.44
CA SER A 215 -11.63 0.32 10.74
C SER A 215 -12.43 -0.95 10.98
N GLN A 216 -12.12 -2.02 10.23
CA GLN A 216 -12.76 -3.33 10.44
C GLN A 216 -12.47 -3.96 11.80
N SER A 217 -11.27 -3.75 12.34
CA SER A 217 -10.87 -4.42 13.59
C SER A 217 -11.55 -3.84 14.82
N THR A 218 -12.00 -2.59 14.75
CA THR A 218 -12.58 -1.87 15.90
C THR A 218 -14.03 -1.45 15.68
N GLY A 219 -14.54 -1.48 14.45
CA GLY A 219 -15.86 -0.98 14.11
C GLY A 219 -16.01 0.54 14.28
N ALA A 220 -14.90 1.25 14.51
CA ALA A 220 -14.89 2.68 14.79
C ALA A 220 -14.17 3.46 13.69
N GLU A 221 -14.52 4.74 13.58
CA GLU A 221 -13.82 5.69 12.72
C GLU A 221 -12.47 6.04 13.34
N VAL A 222 -11.41 5.83 12.57
CA VAL A 222 -10.04 6.14 12.98
C VAL A 222 -9.59 7.41 12.26
N PRO A 223 -9.27 8.49 12.99
CA PRO A 223 -8.78 9.71 12.39
C PRO A 223 -7.38 9.48 11.82
N ARG A 224 -7.19 9.89 10.57
CA ARG A 224 -5.95 9.80 9.81
C ARG A 224 -5.57 11.13 9.20
N LYS A 225 -4.31 11.19 8.84
CA LYS A 225 -3.69 12.32 8.16
C LYS A 225 -2.86 11.76 7.00
N ALA A 226 -2.95 12.42 5.87
CA ALA A 226 -2.13 12.13 4.71
C ALA A 226 -1.45 13.39 4.19
N ARG A 227 -0.25 13.22 3.67
CA ARG A 227 0.40 14.19 2.79
C ARG A 227 0.44 13.59 1.40
N VAL A 228 0.06 14.40 0.42
CA VAL A 228 0.00 14.02 -0.98
C VAL A 228 0.93 14.92 -1.76
N VAL A 229 1.73 14.35 -2.65
CA VAL A 229 2.47 15.09 -3.67
C VAL A 229 2.01 14.63 -5.03
N ALA A 230 1.73 15.58 -5.90
CA ALA A 230 1.10 15.38 -7.18
C ALA A 230 1.88 16.08 -8.30
N THR A 231 2.03 15.42 -9.43
CA THR A 231 2.66 15.99 -10.63
C THR A 231 2.01 15.46 -11.89
N ILE A 232 2.15 16.19 -13.00
CA ILE A 232 1.73 15.77 -14.33
C ILE A 232 3.01 15.58 -15.16
N PRO A 233 3.44 14.34 -15.39
CA PRO A 233 4.59 14.07 -16.25
C PRO A 233 4.36 14.64 -17.66
N PRO A 234 5.42 15.11 -18.33
CA PRO A 234 5.30 15.71 -19.66
C PRO A 234 4.71 14.71 -20.65
N GLY A 235 3.78 15.16 -21.49
CA GLY A 235 3.10 14.31 -22.47
C GLY A 235 1.97 13.44 -21.91
N SER A 236 1.74 13.44 -20.58
CA SER A 236 0.60 12.74 -19.98
C SER A 236 -0.61 13.64 -19.77
N SER A 237 -1.80 13.05 -19.77
CA SER A 237 -3.05 13.73 -19.39
C SER A 237 -3.58 13.26 -18.04
N GLN A 238 -2.76 12.60 -17.22
CA GLN A 238 -3.11 12.11 -15.90
C GLN A 238 -2.16 12.65 -14.84
N VAL A 239 -2.64 12.79 -13.61
CA VAL A 239 -1.83 13.16 -12.45
C VAL A 239 -1.30 11.90 -11.80
N VAL A 240 0.00 11.89 -11.51
CA VAL A 240 0.62 10.89 -10.63
C VAL A 240 0.70 11.48 -9.23
N MET A 241 0.18 10.75 -8.26
CA MET A 241 0.13 11.14 -6.86
C MET A 241 0.83 10.11 -6.00
N LEU A 242 1.72 10.57 -5.11
CA LEU A 242 2.21 9.78 -3.99
C LEU A 242 1.47 10.19 -2.74
N VAL A 243 0.84 9.22 -2.08
CA VAL A 243 -0.02 9.45 -0.91
C VAL A 243 0.59 8.73 0.28
N ALA A 244 1.11 9.49 1.24
CA ALA A 244 1.68 8.96 2.46
C ALA A 244 0.75 9.30 3.64
N SER A 245 0.35 8.28 4.41
CA SER A 245 -0.64 8.43 5.47
C SER A 245 -0.23 7.76 6.78
N ALA A 246 -0.69 8.35 7.89
CA ALA A 246 -0.55 7.81 9.22
C ALA A 246 -1.81 8.09 10.05
N SER A 247 -1.97 7.38 11.17
CA SER A 247 -3.02 7.72 12.14
C SER A 247 -2.75 9.07 12.80
N ALA A 248 -3.80 9.80 13.19
CA ALA A 248 -3.67 11.13 13.79
C ALA A 248 -2.84 11.11 15.10
N GLY A 249 -2.94 10.02 15.87
CA GLY A 249 -2.15 9.82 17.07
C GLY A 249 -0.65 9.61 16.81
N ARG A 250 -0.30 9.01 15.66
CA ARG A 250 1.09 8.77 15.24
C ARG A 250 1.71 9.96 14.52
N TRP A 251 0.90 10.73 13.81
CA TRP A 251 1.34 11.97 13.16
C TRP A 251 2.08 12.88 14.14
N ARG A 252 1.52 13.07 15.34
CA ARG A 252 2.13 13.88 16.41
C ARG A 252 3.34 13.23 17.08
N LYS A 253 3.58 11.93 16.85
CA LYS A 253 4.69 11.13 17.43
C LYS A 253 5.85 10.92 16.44
N GLY A 254 5.97 11.80 15.43
CA GLY A 254 7.07 11.77 14.47
C GLY A 254 6.79 11.06 13.14
N SER A 255 5.57 10.55 12.90
CA SER A 255 5.23 10.06 11.55
C SER A 255 5.19 11.20 10.52
N ASP A 256 4.95 12.46 10.93
CA ASP A 256 4.99 13.63 10.03
C ASP A 256 6.37 13.82 9.37
N GLU A 257 7.45 13.71 10.15
CA GLU A 257 8.83 13.88 9.63
C GLU A 257 9.20 12.77 8.65
N LYS A 258 8.83 11.53 8.96
CA LYS A 258 9.03 10.38 8.05
C LYS A 258 8.26 10.58 6.76
N ILE A 259 7.00 11.00 6.86
CA ILE A 259 6.14 11.27 5.70
C ILE A 259 6.68 12.44 4.87
N ALA A 260 7.17 13.51 5.51
CA ALA A 260 7.83 14.62 4.82
C ALA A 260 9.01 14.13 3.98
N GLY A 261 9.92 13.34 4.56
CA GLY A 261 11.06 12.78 3.83
C GLY A 261 10.67 11.88 2.64
N ILE A 262 9.61 11.07 2.79
CA ILE A 262 9.07 10.24 1.69
C ILE A 262 8.59 11.15 0.56
N ILE A 263 7.79 12.17 0.89
CA ILE A 263 7.19 13.09 -0.07
C ILE A 263 8.26 13.91 -0.81
N ASP A 264 9.28 14.39 -0.10
CA ASP A 264 10.37 15.17 -0.69
C ASP A 264 11.25 14.32 -1.62
N SER A 265 11.32 13.01 -1.40
CA SER A 265 12.05 12.07 -2.24
C SER A 265 11.32 11.67 -3.53
N PHE A 266 10.04 12.02 -3.67
CA PHE A 266 9.22 11.57 -4.80
C PHE A 266 9.67 12.21 -6.11
N ARG A 267 9.91 11.38 -7.13
CA ARG A 267 10.17 11.84 -8.50
C ARG A 267 9.38 10.99 -9.49
N ALA A 268 8.72 11.65 -10.43
CA ALA A 268 8.09 11.02 -11.59
C ALA A 268 8.72 11.57 -12.87
N VAL A 269 9.43 10.71 -13.59
CA VAL A 269 10.14 11.08 -14.83
C VAL A 269 9.71 10.16 -15.96
N LEU A 270 9.89 10.59 -17.21
CA LEU A 270 9.66 9.71 -18.35
C LEU A 270 10.56 8.47 -18.25
N ALA A 271 9.97 7.29 -18.40
CA ALA A 271 10.73 6.07 -18.41
C ALA A 271 11.50 5.95 -19.75
N PRO A 272 12.68 5.30 -19.76
CA PRO A 272 13.37 4.97 -20.99
C PRO A 272 12.45 4.18 -21.95
N GLN A 273 12.53 4.48 -23.25
CA GLN A 273 11.77 3.75 -24.25
C GLN A 273 12.36 2.33 -24.43
N THR A 274 11.82 1.38 -23.68
CA THR A 274 12.07 -0.06 -23.88
C THR A 274 10.96 -0.66 -24.74
N ASN A 275 11.17 -1.80 -25.38
CA ASN A 275 10.16 -2.50 -26.21
C ASN A 275 9.16 -3.34 -25.37
N LEU A 276 8.98 -3.02 -24.08
CA LEU A 276 8.15 -3.78 -23.15
C LEU A 276 6.66 -3.47 -23.33
N ARG A 277 5.82 -4.51 -23.33
CA ARG A 277 4.36 -4.42 -23.51
C ARG A 277 3.66 -3.86 -22.25
N LEU A 278 2.34 -3.69 -22.30
CA LEU A 278 1.52 -3.28 -21.16
C LEU A 278 1.05 -4.51 -20.37
N LYS A 279 1.18 -4.50 -19.04
CA LYS A 279 0.65 -5.59 -18.22
C LYS A 279 -0.86 -5.42 -18.14
N SER A 280 -1.62 -6.37 -18.69
CA SER A 280 -3.08 -6.35 -18.55
C SER A 280 -3.46 -6.50 -17.08
N ARG A 281 -4.42 -5.68 -16.62
CA ARG A 281 -5.10 -5.86 -15.33
C ARG A 281 -5.64 -7.29 -15.25
N SER A 282 -5.16 -8.07 -14.27
CA SER A 282 -5.70 -9.40 -13.91
C SER A 282 -6.54 -9.29 -12.65
#